data_AF-A0A2S7RXL5-F1
#
_entry.id   AF-A0A2S7RXL5-F1
#
_cell.length_a   1.000
_cell.length_b   1.000
_cell.length_c   1.000
_cell.angle_alpha   90.00
_cell.angle_beta   90.00
_cell.angle_gamma   90.00
#
_symmetry.space_group_name_H-M   'P 1'
#
loop_
_entity.id
_entity.type
_entity.pdbx_description
1 polymer ?
#
loop_
_entity_poly.entity_id
_entity_poly.type
_entity_poly.pdbx_seq_one_letter_code
_entity_poly.pdbx_strand_id
1 'polypeptide(L)' 'MFKIAFYLFDYKDGSFKKVYFHHWNDSKPVFTKNKKRAKKYFDKGSANKDIAQLRKAESPSAKTLSIRLEEKE' A
#
# COMPACT_ATOMS: atom_id res chain seq x y z
N MET A 1 1.40 13.02 -9.89
CA MET A 1 2.14 12.18 -8.91
C MET A 1 1.20 11.11 -8.40
N PHE A 2 1.67 9.88 -8.24
CA PHE A 2 0.85 8.74 -7.82
C PHE A 2 1.22 8.28 -6.41
N LYS A 3 0.27 7.62 -5.75
CA LYS A 3 0.43 6.95 -4.46
C LYS A 3 -0.26 5.61 -4.52
N ILE A 4 0.29 4.60 -3.87
CA ILE A 4 -0.36 3.29 -3.80
C ILE A 4 -1.16 3.24 -2.50
N ALA A 5 -2.48 3.08 -2.63
CA ALA A 5 -3.41 2.86 -1.54
C ALA A 5 -3.75 1.37 -1.43
N PHE A 6 -3.78 0.87 -0.20
CA PHE A 6 -4.15 -0.47 0.18
C PHE A 6 -5.44 -0.40 0.98
N TYR A 7 -6.41 -1.19 0.56
CA TYR A 7 -7.60 -1.49 1.31
C TYR A 7 -7.40 -2.88 1.88
N LEU A 8 -7.29 -2.97 3.19
CA LEU A 8 -7.07 -4.22 3.90
C LEU A 8 -8.15 -4.42 4.95
N PHE A 9 -8.47 -5.69 5.18
CA PHE A 9 -9.26 -6.12 6.32
C PHE A 9 -8.29 -6.58 7.40
N ASP A 10 -8.31 -5.89 8.53
CA ASP A 10 -7.46 -6.23 9.67
C ASP A 10 -8.18 -7.28 10.53
N TYR A 11 -7.57 -8.45 10.68
CA TYR A 11 -8.17 -9.55 11.43
C TYR A 11 -8.10 -9.34 12.93
N LYS A 12 -7.22 -8.44 13.42
CA LYS A 12 -7.07 -8.20 14.86
C LYS A 12 -8.27 -7.50 15.46
N ASP A 13 -8.85 -6.55 14.72
CA ASP A 13 -9.99 -5.74 15.17
C ASP A 13 -11.21 -5.88 14.24
N GLY A 14 -11.14 -6.75 13.23
CA GLY A 14 -12.24 -7.02 12.30
C GLY A 14 -12.64 -5.81 11.46
N SER A 15 -11.72 -4.87 11.21
CA SER A 15 -12.03 -3.58 10.61
C SER A 15 -11.42 -3.38 9.22
N PHE A 16 -12.14 -2.64 8.38
CA PHE A 16 -11.65 -2.22 7.07
C PHE A 16 -10.77 -0.98 7.23
N LYS A 17 -9.51 -1.08 6.81
CA LYS A 17 -8.54 0.00 6.89
C LYS A 17 -8.04 0.36 5.51
N LYS A 18 -7.96 1.66 5.25
CA LYS A 18 -7.21 2.23 4.14
C LYS A 18 -5.85 2.69 4.63
N VAL A 19 -4.80 2.15 4.04
CA VAL A 19 -3.40 2.54 4.30
C VAL A 19 -2.70 2.86 2.99
N TYR A 20 -1.59 3.56 3.06
CA TYR A 20 -0.78 3.91 1.90
C TYR A 20 0.59 3.29 2.02
N PHE A 21 1.16 2.87 0.90
CA PHE A 21 2.53 2.38 0.89
C PHE A 21 3.51 3.54 1.18
N HIS A 22 4.45 3.32 2.10
CA HIS A 22 5.44 4.33 2.52
C HIS A 22 6.84 4.04 1.95
N HIS A 23 7.39 2.86 2.26
CA HIS A 23 8.67 2.38 1.74
C HIS A 23 8.80 0.88 1.99
N TRP A 24 9.83 0.27 1.40
CA TRP A 24 10.26 -1.07 1.76
C TRP A 24 11.27 -0.97 2.91
N ASN A 25 11.03 -1.67 4.00
CA ASN A 25 12.04 -1.92 5.02
C ASN A 25 12.60 -3.32 4.77
N ASP A 26 13.79 -3.37 4.17
CA ASP A 26 14.39 -4.55 3.54
C ASP A 26 13.45 -5.20 2.50
N SER A 27 12.71 -6.23 2.88
CA SER A 27 11.73 -6.94 2.05
C SER A 27 10.30 -6.86 2.59
N LYS A 28 10.09 -6.10 3.67
CA LYS A 28 8.79 -5.94 4.30
C LYS A 28 8.19 -4.59 3.89
N PRO A 29 6.96 -4.58 3.34
CA PRO A 29 6.34 -3.33 2.96
C PRO A 29 5.86 -2.57 4.20
N VAL A 30 6.29 -1.31 4.32
CA VAL A 30 5.84 -0.42 5.39
C VAL A 30 4.69 0.43 4.87
N PHE A 31 3.59 0.42 5.63
CA PHE A 31 2.39 1.19 5.32
C PHE A 31 2.19 2.33 6.32
N THR A 32 1.48 3.37 5.89
CA THR A 32 1.12 4.52 6.71
C THR A 32 -0.32 4.93 6.46
N LYS A 33 -1.05 5.34 7.50
CA LYS A 33 -2.39 5.93 7.34
C LYS A 33 -2.33 7.34 6.74
N ASN A 34 -1.19 8.02 6.85
CA ASN A 34 -1.06 9.41 6.44
C ASN A 34 -0.71 9.53 4.95
N LYS A 35 -1.67 10.01 4.14
CA LYS A 35 -1.49 10.24 2.70
C LYS A 35 -0.30 11.17 2.38
N LYS A 36 0.09 12.08 3.27
CA LYS A 36 1.25 12.99 3.05
C LYS A 36 2.59 12.26 3.16
N ARG A 37 2.66 11.22 3.99
CA ARG A 37 3.87 10.40 4.20
C ARG A 37 3.99 9.27 3.19
N ALA A 38 2.91 8.89 2.50
CA ALA A 38 2.94 7.88 1.45
C ALA A 38 4.04 8.12 0.40
N LYS A 39 4.62 7.04 -0.13
CA LYS A 39 5.58 7.08 -1.23
C LYS A 39 4.94 7.79 -2.42
N LYS A 40 5.65 8.77 -2.95
CA LYS A 40 5.25 9.51 -4.14
C LYS A 40 5.95 8.89 -5.34
N TYR A 41 5.17 8.50 -6.32
CA TYR A 41 5.66 8.02 -7.61
C TYR A 41 5.46 9.12 -8.65
N PHE A 42 6.47 9.36 -9.47
CA PHE A 42 6.39 10.30 -10.57
C PHE A 42 5.69 9.67 -11.78
N ASP A 43 5.95 8.39 -12.01
CA ASP A 43 5.46 7.60 -13.13
C ASP A 43 4.66 6.37 -12.67
N LYS A 44 3.67 5.97 -13.50
CA LYS A 44 2.85 4.77 -13.25
C LYS A 44 3.69 3.48 -13.32
N GLY A 45 4.75 3.46 -14.12
CA GLY A 45 5.62 2.30 -14.31
C GLY A 45 6.32 1.87 -13.02
N SER A 46 6.94 2.81 -12.31
CA SER A 46 7.59 2.57 -11.03
C SER A 46 6.60 2.14 -9.96
N ALA A 47 5.41 2.74 -9.94
CA ALA A 47 4.35 2.33 -9.02
C ALA A 47 3.88 0.89 -9.29
N ASN A 48 3.74 0.51 -10.56
CA ASN A 48 3.33 -0.85 -10.95
C ASN A 48 4.35 -1.91 -10.55
N LYS A 49 5.66 -1.62 -10.59
CA LYS A 49 6.70 -2.53 -10.08
C LYS A 49 6.52 -2.82 -8.59
N ASP A 50 6.33 -1.77 -7.80
CA ASP A 50 6.07 -1.91 -6.36
C ASP A 50 4.72 -2.61 -6.10
N ILE A 51 3.66 -2.32 -6.86
CA ILE A 51 2.37 -3.04 -6.77
C ILE A 51 2.55 -4.54 -7.02
N ALA A 52 3.34 -4.93 -8.02
CA ALA A 52 3.57 -6.34 -8.35
C ALA A 52 4.28 -7.08 -7.20
N GLN A 53 5.23 -6.44 -6.52
CA GLN A 53 5.87 -6.99 -5.33
C GLN A 53 4.90 -7.02 -4.13
N LEU A 54 4.11 -5.95 -3.94
CA LEU A 54 3.15 -5.86 -2.84
C LEU A 54 2.02 -6.89 -2.95
N ARG A 55 1.63 -7.30 -4.16
CA ARG A 55 0.67 -8.39 -4.36
C ARG A 55 1.20 -9.76 -3.91
N LYS A 56 2.52 -9.94 -3.90
CA LYS A 56 3.17 -11.16 -3.41
C LYS A 56 3.37 -11.14 -1.89
N ALA A 57 3.27 -9.98 -1.25
CA ALA A 57 3.43 -9.83 0.18
C ALA A 57 2.13 -10.25 0.89
N GLU A 58 2.12 -11.46 1.46
CA GLU A 58 1.05 -11.93 2.32
C GLU A 58 1.30 -11.53 3.78
N SER A 59 0.24 -11.13 4.48
CA SER A 59 0.30 -10.80 5.90
C SER A 59 -0.59 -11.76 6.70
N PRO A 60 -0.09 -12.37 7.78
CA PRO A 60 -0.89 -13.24 8.63
C PRO A 60 -1.97 -12.48 9.41
N SER A 61 -1.80 -11.16 9.62
CA SER A 61 -2.69 -10.35 10.45
C SER A 61 -3.71 -9.53 9.67
N ALA A 62 -3.59 -9.45 8.34
CA ALA A 62 -4.50 -8.65 7.53
C ALA A 62 -4.61 -9.21 6.12
N LYS A 63 -5.83 -9.21 5.57
CA LYS A 63 -6.08 -9.57 4.18
C LYS A 63 -6.16 -8.33 3.32
N THR A 64 -5.27 -8.22 2.34
CA THR A 64 -5.37 -7.20 1.30
C THR A 64 -6.59 -7.48 0.43
N LEU A 65 -7.52 -6.55 0.38
CA LEU A 65 -8.73 -6.64 -0.44
C LEU A 65 -8.53 -5.99 -1.80
N SER A 66 -7.90 -4.82 -1.82
CA SER A 66 -7.69 -4.06 -3.05
C SER A 66 -6.44 -3.19 -2.94
N ILE A 67 -5.73 -3.07 -4.06
CA ILE A 67 -4.60 -2.16 -4.22
C ILE A 67 -4.99 -1.19 -5.32
N ARG A 68 -5.03 0.11 -5.00
CA ARG A 68 -5.39 1.16 -5.95
C ARG A 68 -4.24 2.14 -6.10
N LEU A 69 -4.04 2.62 -7.31
CA LEU A 69 -3.14 3.73 -7.59
C LEU A 69 -3.97 5.02 -7.53
N GLU A 70 -3.68 5.89 -6.57
CA GLU A 70 -4.32 7.20 -6.45
C GLU A 70 -3.43 8.27 -7.06
N GLU A 71 -4.03 9.10 -7.91
CA GLU A 71 -3.43 10.34 -8.35
C GLU A 71 -3.49 11.36 -7.19
N LYS A 72 -2.39 12.11 -7.04
CA LYS A 72 -2.33 13.26 -6.15
C LYS A 72 -3.14 14.37 -6.84
N GLU A 73 -4.33 14.66 -6.30
CA GLU A 73 -4.96 15.98 -6.45
C GLU A 73 -3.96 17.09 -6.09
#